data_AF-A0A1H6F5F8-F1
#
_entry.id   AF-A0A1H6F5F8-F1
#
_cell.length_a   1.000
_cell.length_b   1.000
_cell.length_c   1.000
_cell.angle_alpha   90.00
_cell.angle_beta   90.00
_cell.angle_gamma   90.00
#
_symmetry.space_group_name_H-M   'P 1'
#
loop_
_entity.id
_entity.type
_entity.pdbx_description
1 polymer ?
#
loop_
_entity_poly.entity_id
_entity_poly.type
_entity_poly.pdbx_seq_one_letter_code
_entity_poly.pdbx_strand_id
1 'polypeptide(L)'
;MNVIKHLLSIDKDWFVTMPLGELDKSCCPRAQTEVIDFDQTKTLASRMMKKPTPKSCDALKILEQRLDFIEMKGWREFIRRNPSSAVPAQITKFNLKQKITDSLGVLKDVITLMQLGDTAQEQYWETVKYYIVVIDIHLEDNPLEHLALSLDFLSESSTPVRQQIIQGLSEELGKLPEQLTATSELSANLHQPLLKSCDDIDAYYASSIQEGGSTL
;
A
#
# COMPACT_ATOMS: atom_id res chain seq x y z
N MET A 1 -0.47 -5.86 -26.05
CA MET A 1 -1.56 -5.20 -25.28
C MET A 1 -1.12 -5.19 -23.81
N ASN A 2 -1.20 -4.07 -23.11
CA ASN A 2 -0.70 -3.95 -21.74
C ASN A 2 -1.72 -4.57 -20.76
N VAL A 3 -1.33 -5.55 -19.93
CA VAL A 3 -2.22 -6.23 -18.98
C VAL A 3 -2.97 -5.25 -18.09
N ILE A 4 -2.37 -4.11 -17.77
CA ILE A 4 -2.95 -3.00 -17.01
C ILE A 4 -4.20 -2.44 -17.71
N LYS A 5 -4.09 -2.19 -19.03
CA LYS A 5 -5.24 -1.73 -19.84
C LYS A 5 -6.27 -2.83 -20.00
N HIS A 6 -5.84 -4.09 -20.02
CA HIS A 6 -6.74 -5.23 -20.10
C HIS A 6 -7.54 -5.41 -18.79
N LEU A 7 -6.88 -5.41 -17.63
CA LEU A 7 -7.50 -5.48 -16.30
C LEU A 7 -8.60 -4.43 -16.13
N LEU A 8 -8.34 -3.18 -16.53
CA LEU A 8 -9.31 -2.09 -16.46
C LEU A 8 -10.47 -2.19 -17.46
N SER A 9 -10.32 -2.98 -18.54
CA SER A 9 -11.29 -3.04 -19.65
C SER A 9 -12.29 -4.20 -19.57
N ILE A 10 -12.00 -5.24 -18.78
CA ILE A 10 -12.70 -6.53 -18.93
C ILE A 10 -13.92 -6.65 -18.04
N ASP A 11 -13.94 -6.06 -16.84
CA ASP A 11 -15.07 -6.32 -15.96
C ASP A 11 -15.23 -5.31 -14.81
N LYS A 12 -16.40 -4.68 -14.74
CA LYS A 12 -16.74 -3.74 -13.66
C LYS A 12 -17.00 -4.47 -12.33
N ASP A 13 -17.24 -5.78 -12.36
CA ASP A 13 -17.55 -6.56 -11.17
C ASP A 13 -16.28 -6.91 -10.34
N TRP A 14 -15.12 -7.01 -10.99
CA TRP A 14 -13.84 -7.28 -10.32
C TRP A 14 -13.21 -6.04 -9.68
N PHE A 15 -13.42 -4.88 -10.31
CA PHE A 15 -12.74 -3.64 -9.97
C PHE A 15 -13.74 -2.50 -9.82
N VAL A 16 -14.28 -2.37 -8.61
CA VAL A 16 -15.12 -1.23 -8.23
C VAL A 16 -14.22 -0.05 -7.91
N THR A 17 -14.33 1.02 -8.71
CA THR A 17 -13.55 2.25 -8.51
C THR A 17 -14.31 3.26 -7.65
N MET A 18 -13.58 3.94 -6.77
CA MET A 18 -14.09 5.03 -5.93
C MET A 18 -12.94 5.90 -5.39
N PRO A 19 -13.21 7.11 -4.89
CA PRO A 19 -12.21 7.88 -4.17
C PRO A 19 -11.66 7.14 -2.94
N LEU A 20 -10.36 7.25 -2.67
CA LEU A 20 -9.70 6.63 -1.51
C LEU A 20 -10.36 7.05 -0.17
N GLY A 21 -10.89 8.27 -0.11
CA GLY A 21 -11.62 8.76 1.07
C GLY A 21 -12.99 8.13 1.30
N GLU A 22 -13.56 7.45 0.29
CA GLU A 22 -14.88 6.82 0.35
C GLU A 22 -14.85 5.31 0.68
N LEU A 23 -13.66 4.70 0.73
CA LEU A 23 -13.50 3.31 1.15
C LEU A 23 -13.99 3.08 2.60
N ASP A 24 -14.51 1.89 2.88
CA ASP A 24 -14.93 1.52 4.23
C ASP A 24 -13.75 1.67 5.20
N LYS A 25 -13.99 2.33 6.35
CA LYS A 25 -12.99 2.63 7.37
C LYS A 25 -11.78 3.45 6.88
N SER A 26 -11.89 4.19 5.77
CA SER A 26 -10.83 5.08 5.31
C SER A 26 -10.39 6.05 6.43
N CYS A 27 -9.08 6.15 6.64
CA CYS A 27 -8.51 7.15 7.54
C CYS A 27 -8.25 8.50 6.85
N CYS A 28 -8.53 8.58 5.54
CA CYS A 28 -8.26 9.75 4.70
C CYS A 28 -9.56 10.30 4.06
N PRO A 29 -10.55 10.77 4.84
CA PRO A 29 -11.90 11.07 4.35
C PRO A 29 -11.99 12.20 3.31
N ARG A 30 -10.90 12.94 3.10
CA ARG A 30 -10.82 14.02 2.09
C ARG A 30 -10.09 13.60 0.82
N ALA A 31 -9.40 12.46 0.82
CA ALA A 31 -8.60 12.02 -0.32
C ALA A 31 -9.50 11.73 -1.54
N GLN A 32 -9.19 12.36 -2.66
CA GLN A 32 -9.97 12.27 -3.91
C GLN A 32 -9.34 11.33 -4.93
N THR A 33 -8.14 10.82 -4.68
CA THR A 33 -7.47 9.84 -5.55
C THR A 33 -8.41 8.66 -5.83
N GLU A 34 -8.79 8.48 -7.10
CA GLU A 34 -9.59 7.34 -7.53
C GLU A 34 -8.78 6.04 -7.45
N VAL A 35 -9.29 5.05 -6.74
CA VAL A 35 -8.67 3.73 -6.51
C VAL A 35 -9.70 2.62 -6.70
N ILE A 36 -9.22 1.38 -6.78
CA ILE A 36 -10.04 0.18 -6.72
C ILE A 36 -10.20 -0.23 -5.26
N ASP A 37 -11.42 -0.54 -4.84
CA ASP A 37 -11.70 -1.20 -3.55
C ASP A 37 -11.18 -2.65 -3.60
N PHE A 38 -9.99 -2.85 -3.05
CA PHE A 38 -9.29 -4.12 -3.14
C PHE A 38 -9.81 -5.14 -2.11
N ASP A 39 -10.50 -4.67 -1.07
CA ASP A 39 -11.22 -5.53 -0.12
C ASP A 39 -12.40 -6.23 -0.81
N GLN A 40 -13.13 -5.52 -1.67
CA GLN A 40 -14.17 -6.11 -2.51
C GLN A 40 -13.58 -7.10 -3.52
N THR A 41 -12.53 -6.71 -4.26
CA THR A 41 -11.84 -7.59 -5.22
C THR A 41 -11.38 -8.89 -4.56
N LYS A 42 -10.70 -8.78 -3.41
CA LYS A 42 -10.24 -9.92 -2.61
C LYS A 42 -11.41 -10.81 -2.18
N THR A 43 -12.49 -10.22 -1.69
CA THR A 43 -13.66 -10.97 -1.20
C THR A 43 -14.27 -11.79 -2.34
N LEU A 44 -14.40 -11.19 -3.53
CA LEU A 44 -14.87 -11.88 -4.73
C LEU A 44 -13.94 -13.03 -5.13
N ALA A 45 -12.62 -12.78 -5.20
CA ALA A 45 -11.63 -13.79 -5.58
C ALA A 45 -11.62 -14.98 -4.61
N SER A 46 -11.65 -14.70 -3.30
CA SER A 46 -11.65 -15.72 -2.24
C SER A 46 -12.91 -16.60 -2.34
N ARG A 47 -14.07 -15.97 -2.56
CA ARG A 47 -15.34 -16.68 -2.75
C ARG A 47 -15.32 -17.59 -3.96
N MET A 48 -14.83 -17.11 -5.10
CA MET A 48 -14.80 -17.89 -6.35
C MET A 48 -13.82 -19.08 -6.26
N MET A 49 -12.67 -18.90 -5.61
CA MET A 49 -11.72 -19.99 -5.39
C MET A 49 -12.04 -20.88 -4.19
N LYS A 50 -13.06 -20.52 -3.38
CA LYS A 50 -13.39 -21.21 -2.12
C LYS A 50 -12.21 -21.26 -1.13
N LYS A 51 -11.46 -20.16 -1.04
CA LYS A 51 -10.33 -19.99 -0.11
C LYS A 51 -10.70 -19.02 1.02
N PRO A 52 -10.03 -19.09 2.19
CA PRO A 52 -10.13 -18.05 3.21
C PRO A 52 -9.71 -16.69 2.66
N THR A 53 -10.35 -15.63 3.15
CA THR A 53 -10.03 -14.25 2.76
C THR A 53 -8.67 -13.83 3.32
N PRO A 54 -7.68 -13.49 2.46
CA PRO A 54 -6.34 -13.12 2.92
C PRO A 54 -6.30 -11.72 3.56
N LYS A 55 -5.18 -11.36 4.21
CA LYS A 55 -5.00 -10.05 4.83
C LYS A 55 -4.39 -9.05 3.84
N SER A 56 -5.00 -8.86 2.67
CA SER A 56 -4.51 -7.89 1.66
C SER A 56 -4.55 -6.43 2.13
N CYS A 57 -4.07 -5.54 1.26
CA CYS A 57 -4.28 -4.12 1.33
C CYS A 57 -5.73 -3.72 1.06
N ASP A 58 -6.05 -2.48 1.39
CA ASP A 58 -7.41 -1.92 1.30
C ASP A 58 -7.74 -1.47 -0.13
N ALA A 59 -6.74 -0.94 -0.84
CA ALA A 59 -6.95 -0.37 -2.17
C ALA A 59 -5.85 -0.72 -3.17
N LEU A 60 -6.18 -0.60 -4.46
CA LEU A 60 -5.26 -0.77 -5.59
C LEU A 60 -5.40 0.41 -6.55
N LYS A 61 -4.29 1.03 -6.92
CA LYS A 61 -4.22 1.98 -8.04
C LYS A 61 -3.50 1.33 -9.20
N ILE A 62 -4.14 1.33 -10.37
CA ILE A 62 -3.57 0.85 -11.61
C ILE A 62 -3.15 2.08 -12.43
N LEU A 63 -1.85 2.19 -12.76
CA LEU A 63 -1.26 3.24 -13.60
C LEU A 63 -0.65 2.60 -14.84
N GLU A 64 -0.33 3.36 -15.90
CA GLU A 64 0.05 2.77 -17.19
C GLU A 64 1.23 1.79 -17.13
N GLN A 65 2.19 1.98 -16.22
CA GLN A 65 3.40 1.15 -16.12
C GLN A 65 3.64 0.58 -14.71
N ARG A 66 2.71 0.82 -13.76
CA ARG A 66 2.90 0.36 -12.38
C ARG A 66 1.58 0.07 -11.67
N LEU A 67 1.68 -0.75 -10.63
CA LEU A 67 0.59 -1.09 -9.71
C LEU A 67 0.96 -0.60 -8.32
N ASP A 68 0.10 0.21 -7.72
CA ASP A 68 0.30 0.70 -6.36
C ASP A 68 -0.74 0.05 -5.44
N PHE A 69 -0.28 -0.86 -4.58
CA PHE A 69 -1.07 -1.46 -3.51
C PHE A 69 -1.07 -0.51 -2.31
N ILE A 70 -2.25 -0.09 -1.85
CA ILE A 70 -2.40 0.97 -0.86
C ILE A 70 -3.04 0.41 0.40
N GLU A 71 -2.34 0.51 1.52
CA GLU A 71 -2.80 0.16 2.85
C GLU A 71 -3.00 1.43 3.68
N MET A 72 -4.19 1.60 4.24
CA MET A 72 -4.52 2.73 5.10
C MET A 72 -4.42 2.33 6.57
N LYS A 73 -3.84 3.22 7.38
CA LYS A 73 -3.78 3.03 8.84
C LYS A 73 -4.05 4.32 9.59
N GLY A 74 -5.22 4.38 10.23
CA GLY A 74 -5.58 5.44 11.16
C GLY A 74 -4.85 5.31 12.50
N TRP A 75 -3.99 6.29 12.81
CA TRP A 75 -3.22 6.40 14.04
C TRP A 75 -3.77 7.46 15.00
N ARG A 76 -4.50 8.48 14.53
CA ARG A 76 -5.07 9.53 15.41
C ARG A 76 -5.92 8.94 16.53
N GLU A 77 -6.76 7.95 16.21
CA GLU A 77 -7.60 7.27 17.20
C GLU A 77 -6.78 6.47 18.21
N PHE A 78 -5.74 5.79 17.72
CA PHE A 78 -4.84 5.00 18.55
C PHE A 78 -4.09 5.88 19.55
N ILE A 79 -3.54 7.00 19.09
CA ILE A 79 -2.84 8.00 19.92
C ILE A 79 -3.76 8.56 21.00
N ARG A 80 -5.02 8.86 20.65
CA ARG A 80 -6.01 9.37 21.61
C ARG A 80 -6.35 8.37 22.72
N ARG A 81 -6.28 7.06 22.44
CA ARG A 81 -6.67 6.00 23.39
C ARG A 81 -5.49 5.42 24.19
N ASN A 82 -4.26 5.52 23.69
CA ASN A 82 -3.11 4.81 24.27
C ASN A 82 -1.89 5.74 24.42
N PRO A 83 -1.37 5.96 25.64
CA PRO A 83 -0.10 6.65 25.83
C PRO A 83 1.09 5.72 25.47
N SER A 84 1.88 6.15 24.49
CA SER A 84 3.21 5.70 23.97
C SER A 84 3.62 4.22 23.96
N SER A 85 3.53 3.48 25.07
CA SER A 85 4.20 2.16 25.23
C SER A 85 3.65 1.05 24.33
N ALA A 86 2.48 1.25 23.73
CA ALA A 86 1.84 0.28 22.83
C ALA A 86 2.25 0.43 21.35
N VAL A 87 3.01 1.48 20.96
CA VAL A 87 3.34 1.77 19.55
C VAL A 87 4.08 0.60 18.87
N PRO A 88 5.20 0.07 19.41
CA PRO A 88 5.93 -1.00 18.73
C PRO A 88 5.08 -2.24 18.52
N ALA A 89 4.32 -2.65 19.55
CA ALA A 89 3.42 -3.80 19.46
C ALA A 89 2.31 -3.58 18.41
N GLN A 90 1.83 -2.35 18.26
CA GLN A 90 0.81 -2.01 17.26
C GLN A 90 1.38 -2.05 15.84
N ILE A 91 2.62 -1.60 15.64
CA ILE A 91 3.34 -1.67 14.36
C ILE A 91 3.59 -3.14 13.99
N THR A 92 4.11 -3.97 14.90
CA THR A 92 4.34 -5.40 14.61
C THR A 92 3.04 -6.13 14.27
N LYS A 93 1.94 -5.82 14.97
CA LYS A 93 0.60 -6.38 14.67
C LYS A 93 0.09 -6.03 13.27
N PHE A 94 0.62 -4.98 12.66
CA PHE A 94 0.25 -4.59 11.31
C PHE A 94 0.63 -5.67 10.28
N ASN A 95 1.72 -6.40 10.53
CA ASN A 95 2.20 -7.51 9.72
C ASN A 95 2.28 -7.18 8.22
N LEU A 96 3.02 -6.10 7.92
CA LEU A 96 3.20 -5.55 6.57
C LEU A 96 3.67 -6.59 5.56
N LYS A 97 4.60 -7.46 5.96
CA LYS A 97 5.10 -8.55 5.10
C LYS A 97 3.97 -9.43 4.60
N GLN A 98 3.12 -9.93 5.50
CA GLN A 98 1.99 -10.77 5.12
C GLN A 98 1.02 -10.00 4.23
N LYS A 99 0.72 -8.73 4.56
CA LYS A 99 -0.21 -7.92 3.76
C LYS A 99 0.28 -7.72 2.33
N ILE A 100 1.58 -7.47 2.15
CA ILE A 100 2.19 -7.36 0.81
C ILE A 100 2.05 -8.68 0.05
N THR A 101 2.52 -9.80 0.62
CA THR A 101 2.48 -11.10 -0.03
C THR A 101 1.05 -11.50 -0.39
N ASP A 102 0.10 -11.30 0.52
CA ASP A 102 -1.32 -11.58 0.32
C ASP A 102 -1.91 -10.71 -0.79
N SER A 103 -1.55 -9.43 -0.86
CA SER A 103 -2.07 -8.52 -1.89
C SER A 103 -1.60 -8.91 -3.29
N LEU A 104 -0.32 -9.26 -3.41
CA LEU A 104 0.26 -9.76 -4.66
C LEU A 104 -0.38 -11.07 -5.09
N GLY A 105 -0.65 -11.96 -4.13
CA GLY A 105 -1.35 -13.23 -4.35
C GLY A 105 -2.79 -13.04 -4.81
N VAL A 106 -3.54 -12.12 -4.20
CA VAL A 106 -4.92 -11.81 -4.62
C VAL A 106 -4.97 -11.38 -6.08
N LEU A 107 -4.09 -10.47 -6.51
CA LEU A 107 -4.12 -10.01 -7.89
C LEU A 107 -3.70 -11.11 -8.89
N LYS A 108 -2.76 -11.98 -8.52
CA LYS A 108 -2.44 -13.21 -9.30
C LYS A 108 -3.67 -14.09 -9.47
N ASP A 109 -4.38 -14.33 -8.38
CA ASP A 109 -5.56 -15.17 -8.36
C ASP A 109 -6.67 -14.57 -9.23
N VAL A 110 -6.87 -13.24 -9.19
CA VAL A 110 -7.80 -12.53 -10.08
C VAL A 110 -7.43 -12.71 -11.55
N ILE A 111 -6.17 -12.50 -11.93
CA ILE A 111 -5.69 -12.72 -13.32
C ILE A 111 -5.98 -14.15 -13.78
N THR A 112 -5.80 -15.12 -12.89
CA THR A 112 -6.07 -16.54 -13.16
C THR A 112 -7.57 -16.80 -13.34
N LEU A 113 -8.42 -16.27 -12.47
CA LEU A 113 -9.87 -16.43 -12.51
C LEU A 113 -10.50 -15.78 -13.74
N MET A 114 -9.94 -14.65 -14.18
CA MET A 114 -10.34 -13.96 -15.42
C MET A 114 -9.85 -14.68 -16.69
N GLN A 115 -9.07 -15.75 -16.56
CA GLN A 115 -8.54 -16.57 -17.67
C GLN A 115 -7.78 -15.75 -18.72
N LEU A 116 -6.99 -14.77 -18.29
CA LEU A 116 -6.29 -13.82 -19.17
C LEU A 116 -5.09 -14.42 -19.94
N GLY A 117 -4.84 -15.72 -19.77
CA GLY A 117 -3.74 -16.45 -20.42
C GLY A 117 -2.35 -16.19 -19.82
N ASP A 118 -1.36 -16.94 -20.29
CA ASP A 118 0.01 -16.93 -19.73
C ASP A 118 0.70 -15.57 -19.93
N THR A 119 0.48 -14.90 -21.07
CA THR A 119 1.03 -13.57 -21.35
C THR A 119 0.60 -12.53 -20.31
N ALA A 120 -0.63 -12.61 -19.79
CA ALA A 120 -1.09 -11.69 -18.75
C ALA A 120 -0.38 -11.94 -17.41
N GLN A 121 -0.06 -13.19 -17.10
CA GLN A 121 0.70 -13.53 -15.90
C GLN A 121 2.14 -13.03 -16.00
N GLU A 122 2.80 -13.25 -17.14
CA GLU A 122 4.15 -12.74 -17.41
C GLU A 122 4.21 -11.21 -17.29
N GLN A 123 3.26 -10.51 -17.92
CA GLN A 123 3.18 -9.05 -17.82
C GLN A 123 2.96 -8.58 -16.38
N TYR A 124 2.16 -9.29 -15.58
CA TYR A 124 1.99 -8.97 -14.17
C TYR A 124 3.31 -9.14 -13.39
N TRP A 125 4.11 -10.16 -13.68
CA TRP A 125 5.44 -10.34 -13.07
C TRP A 125 6.39 -9.21 -13.42
N GLU A 126 6.40 -8.78 -14.67
CA GLU A 126 7.28 -7.71 -15.17
C GLU A 126 6.83 -6.31 -14.75
N THR A 127 5.55 -6.13 -14.42
CA THR A 127 5.01 -4.82 -14.03
C THR A 127 5.63 -4.33 -12.72
N VAL A 128 6.02 -3.06 -12.68
CA VAL A 128 6.53 -2.38 -11.48
C VAL A 128 5.43 -2.31 -10.42
N LYS A 129 5.77 -2.64 -9.17
CA LYS A 129 4.81 -2.67 -8.05
C LYS A 129 5.32 -1.78 -6.92
N TYR A 130 4.44 -0.98 -6.36
CA TYR A 130 4.67 -0.27 -5.10
C TYR A 130 3.69 -0.78 -4.06
N TYR A 131 4.14 -0.78 -2.81
CA TYR A 131 3.26 -0.89 -1.66
C TYR A 131 3.33 0.42 -0.89
N ILE A 132 2.20 1.09 -0.69
CA ILE A 132 2.11 2.41 -0.09
C ILE A 132 1.29 2.30 1.19
N VAL A 133 1.91 2.62 2.32
CA VAL A 133 1.21 2.79 3.60
C VAL A 133 0.79 4.25 3.72
N VAL A 134 -0.51 4.49 3.83
CA VAL A 134 -1.09 5.83 4.00
C VAL A 134 -1.58 5.98 5.43
N ILE A 135 -1.16 7.05 6.11
CA ILE A 135 -1.50 7.30 7.52
C ILE A 135 -2.16 8.66 7.73
N ASP A 136 -2.99 8.76 8.76
CA ASP A 136 -3.69 10.01 9.12
C ASP A 136 -2.84 10.98 9.97
N ILE A 137 -1.57 10.70 10.18
CA ILE A 137 -0.64 11.64 10.83
C ILE A 137 0.22 12.28 9.74
N HIS A 138 0.41 13.60 9.85
CA HIS A 138 1.24 14.33 8.89
C HIS A 138 2.71 13.89 9.04
N LEU A 139 3.41 13.74 7.92
CA LEU A 139 4.82 13.40 7.89
C LEU A 139 5.63 14.69 7.93
N GLU A 140 6.68 14.75 8.75
CA GLU A 140 7.61 15.90 8.71
C GLU A 140 8.45 15.79 7.42
N ASP A 141 8.53 16.89 6.67
CA ASP A 141 9.09 16.92 5.31
C ASP A 141 10.63 16.99 5.25
N ASN A 142 11.32 17.11 6.40
CA ASN A 142 12.73 17.45 6.44
C ASN A 142 13.65 16.24 6.75
N PRO A 143 14.56 15.84 5.84
CA PRO A 143 15.51 14.74 6.06
C PRO A 143 16.42 14.92 7.28
N LEU A 144 16.77 16.17 7.63
CA LEU A 144 17.55 16.48 8.83
C LEU A 144 16.73 16.26 10.10
N GLU A 145 15.43 16.50 10.05
CA GLU A 145 14.53 16.18 11.14
C GLU A 145 14.41 14.66 11.27
N HIS A 146 14.24 13.89 10.19
CA HIS A 146 14.27 12.41 10.26
C HIS A 146 15.55 11.84 10.90
N LEU A 147 16.71 12.44 10.62
CA LEU A 147 17.97 12.06 11.27
C LEU A 147 17.99 12.47 12.76
N ALA A 148 17.54 13.68 13.08
CA ALA A 148 17.43 14.15 14.46
C ALA A 148 16.45 13.29 15.27
N LEU A 149 15.31 12.90 14.69
CA LEU A 149 14.34 11.97 15.26
C LEU A 149 14.98 10.61 15.57
N SER A 150 15.75 10.08 14.61
CA SER A 150 16.46 8.80 14.78
C SER A 150 17.48 8.85 15.92
N LEU A 151 18.17 9.98 16.09
CA LEU A 151 19.14 10.22 17.17
C LEU A 151 18.46 10.46 18.52
N ASP A 152 17.36 11.22 18.55
CA ASP A 152 16.58 11.49 19.76
C ASP A 152 15.96 10.21 20.33
N PHE A 153 15.48 9.30 19.47
CA PHE A 153 14.98 7.99 19.91
C PHE A 153 16.04 7.15 20.61
N LEU A 154 17.29 7.20 20.14
CA LEU A 154 18.42 6.52 20.78
C LEU A 154 18.84 7.16 22.10
N SER A 155 18.40 8.39 22.39
CA SER A 155 18.83 9.19 23.54
C SER A 155 18.03 8.97 24.83
N GLU A 156 17.08 8.03 24.88
CA GLU A 156 16.18 7.75 26.02
C GLU A 156 15.34 8.94 26.53
N SER A 157 15.40 10.10 25.88
CA SER A 157 14.49 11.21 26.16
C SER A 157 13.10 10.92 25.55
N SER A 158 12.03 11.43 26.15
CA SER A 158 10.65 11.04 25.82
C SER A 158 10.24 11.48 24.41
N THR A 159 10.52 10.65 23.40
CA THR A 159 10.12 10.89 22.01
C THR A 159 8.58 10.99 21.90
N PRO A 160 8.02 12.06 21.32
CA PRO A 160 6.60 12.16 21.00
C PRO A 160 6.05 10.91 20.29
N VAL A 161 4.87 10.44 20.71
CA VAL A 161 4.21 9.22 20.19
C VAL A 161 4.10 9.22 18.66
N ARG A 162 3.80 10.38 18.07
CA ARG A 162 3.70 10.54 16.62
C ARG A 162 5.02 10.21 15.91
N GLN A 163 6.14 10.67 16.46
CA GLN A 163 7.47 10.41 15.91
C GLN A 163 7.84 8.94 16.06
N GLN A 164 7.52 8.30 17.19
CA GLN A 164 7.69 6.86 17.37
C GLN A 164 6.95 6.04 16.31
N ILE A 165 5.73 6.46 15.94
CA ILE A 165 4.93 5.79 14.91
C ILE A 165 5.59 5.94 13.54
N ILE A 166 5.96 7.17 13.16
CA ILE A 166 6.57 7.46 11.85
C ILE A 166 7.88 6.70 11.71
N GLN A 167 8.76 6.78 12.70
CA GLN A 167 10.04 6.10 12.68
C GLN A 167 9.87 4.57 12.66
N GLY A 168 9.05 4.01 13.53
CA GLY A 168 8.84 2.56 13.58
C GLY A 168 8.24 2.00 12.28
N LEU A 169 7.33 2.74 11.63
CA LEU A 169 6.83 2.35 10.31
C LEU A 169 7.92 2.44 9.24
N SER A 170 8.69 3.54 9.20
CA SER A 170 9.80 3.70 8.25
C SER A 170 10.85 2.61 8.40
N GLU A 171 11.22 2.25 9.63
CA GLU A 171 12.16 1.16 9.92
C GLU A 171 11.63 -0.20 9.45
N GLU A 172 10.36 -0.51 9.73
CA GLU A 172 9.75 -1.76 9.26
C GLU A 172 9.68 -1.81 7.74
N LEU A 173 9.26 -0.72 7.08
CA LEU A 173 9.23 -0.62 5.62
C LEU A 173 10.63 -0.77 5.02
N GLY A 174 11.67 -0.20 5.65
CA GLY A 174 13.06 -0.31 5.21
C GLY A 174 13.61 -1.74 5.24
N LYS A 175 13.10 -2.60 6.13
CA LYS A 175 13.52 -4.02 6.23
C LYS A 175 12.80 -4.94 5.23
N LEU A 176 11.66 -4.52 4.68
CA LEU A 176 10.80 -5.39 3.85
C LEU A 176 11.44 -5.87 2.54
N PRO A 177 12.22 -5.07 1.78
CA PRO A 177 12.82 -5.58 0.53
C PRO A 177 13.70 -6.80 0.76
N GLU A 178 14.55 -6.78 1.78
CA GLU A 178 15.41 -7.93 2.13
C GLU A 178 14.57 -9.13 2.56
N GLN A 179 13.51 -8.91 3.33
CA GLN A 179 12.61 -9.97 3.80
C GLN A 179 11.74 -10.59 2.70
N LEU A 180 11.44 -9.85 1.63
CA LEU A 180 10.55 -10.25 0.53
C LEU A 180 11.32 -10.87 -0.64
N THR A 181 12.49 -10.32 -0.98
CA THR A 181 13.38 -10.87 -2.03
C THR A 181 13.78 -12.32 -1.77
N ALA A 182 13.84 -12.75 -0.51
CA ALA A 182 14.09 -14.13 -0.13
C ALA A 182 12.89 -15.09 -0.31
N THR A 183 11.68 -14.60 -0.67
CA THR A 183 10.44 -15.37 -0.42
C THR A 183 9.58 -15.76 -1.61
N SER A 184 9.61 -15.08 -2.78
CA SER A 184 8.92 -15.59 -3.99
C SER A 184 9.15 -14.75 -5.25
N GLU A 185 8.87 -15.34 -6.41
CA GLU A 185 8.74 -14.63 -7.71
C GLU A 185 7.65 -13.55 -7.71
N LEU A 186 6.64 -13.63 -6.83
CA LEU A 186 5.55 -12.63 -6.75
C LEU A 186 6.06 -11.24 -6.37
N SER A 187 7.15 -11.15 -5.60
CA SER A 187 7.80 -9.90 -5.23
C SER A 187 8.76 -9.37 -6.30
N ALA A 188 8.84 -10.01 -7.47
CA ALA A 188 9.59 -9.46 -8.60
C ALA A 188 9.05 -8.06 -8.97
N ASN A 189 9.98 -7.12 -9.17
CA ASN A 189 9.70 -5.72 -9.45
C ASN A 189 8.88 -4.99 -8.38
N LEU A 190 8.86 -5.50 -7.15
CA LEU A 190 8.38 -4.76 -5.98
C LEU A 190 9.45 -3.75 -5.55
N HIS A 191 9.13 -2.47 -5.67
CA HIS A 191 9.96 -1.38 -5.21
C HIS A 191 9.86 -1.20 -3.70
N GLN A 192 10.79 -0.41 -3.14
CA GLN A 192 10.80 -0.01 -1.74
C GLN A 192 9.40 0.50 -1.33
N PRO A 193 8.76 -0.13 -0.32
CA PRO A 193 7.49 0.35 0.19
C PRO A 193 7.57 1.79 0.67
N LEU A 194 6.52 2.57 0.40
CA LEU A 194 6.45 4.00 0.67
C LEU A 194 5.56 4.29 1.87
N LEU A 195 5.89 5.33 2.63
CA LEU A 195 5.02 5.92 3.63
C LEU A 195 4.51 7.27 3.13
N LYS A 196 3.20 7.49 3.19
CA LYS A 196 2.54 8.75 2.82
C LYS A 196 1.53 9.18 3.87
N SER A 197 1.30 10.48 4.00
CA SER A 197 0.17 10.96 4.79
C SER A 197 -1.09 11.07 3.93
N CYS A 198 -2.25 11.11 4.58
CA CYS A 198 -3.51 11.44 3.92
C CYS A 198 -3.49 12.81 3.23
N ASP A 199 -2.66 13.74 3.69
CA ASP A 199 -2.58 15.10 3.14
C ASP A 199 -1.75 15.14 1.85
N ASP A 200 -0.85 14.17 1.63
CA ASP A 200 0.08 14.15 0.50
C ASP A 200 -0.34 13.20 -0.62
N ILE A 201 -1.28 12.29 -0.36
CA ILE A 201 -1.58 11.19 -1.28
C ILE A 201 -2.13 11.69 -2.63
N ASP A 202 -3.01 12.69 -2.61
CA ASP A 202 -3.58 13.27 -3.83
C ASP A 202 -2.50 14.03 -4.63
N ALA A 203 -1.65 14.80 -3.95
CA ALA A 203 -0.54 15.52 -4.60
C ALA A 203 0.49 14.54 -5.21
N TYR A 204 0.79 13.44 -4.51
CA TYR A 204 1.68 12.38 -4.99
C TYR A 204 1.19 11.77 -6.32
N TYR A 205 -0.11 11.54 -6.46
CA TYR A 205 -0.65 11.02 -7.72
C TYR A 205 -0.80 12.09 -8.79
N ALA A 206 -1.11 13.34 -8.42
CA ALA A 206 -1.16 14.45 -9.37
C ALA A 206 0.19 14.70 -10.05
N SER A 207 1.31 14.63 -9.31
CA SER A 207 2.65 14.76 -9.89
C SER A 207 3.06 13.53 -10.70
N SER A 208 2.71 12.32 -10.26
CA SER A 208 3.01 11.07 -10.97
C SER A 208 2.36 10.98 -12.36
N ILE A 209 1.22 11.65 -12.57
CA ILE A 209 0.54 11.71 -13.87
C ILE A 209 1.26 12.66 -14.84
N GLN A 210 1.95 13.69 -14.34
CA GLN A 210 2.66 14.66 -15.18
C GLN A 210 3.97 14.10 -15.75
N GLU A 211 4.66 13.23 -15.02
CA GLU A 211 5.91 12.59 -15.49
C GLU A 211 5.69 11.58 -16.62
N GLY A 212 4.48 11.02 -16.75
CA GLY A 212 4.10 10.10 -17.84
C GLY A 212 3.65 10.79 -19.14
N GLY A 213 3.53 12.13 -19.15
CA GLY A 213 3.00 12.90 -20.29
C GLY A 213 4.05 13.54 -21.20
N SER A 214 5.34 13.32 -20.96
CA SER A 214 6.43 14.00 -21.68
C SER A 214 7.28 13.04 -22.50
N THR A 215 6.70 12.47 -23.54
CA THR A 215 7.45 11.97 -24.72
C THR A 215 6.56 12.14 -25.96
N LEU A 216 6.70 13.28 -26.62
CA LEU A 216 6.41 13.44 -28.05
C LEU A 216 7.65 13.04 -28.86
#